data_AF-A0A1A8L2W6-F1
#
_entry.id   AF-A0A1A8L2W6-F1
#
_cell.length_a   1.000
_cell.length_b   1.000
_cell.length_c   1.000
_cell.angle_alpha   90.00
_cell.angle_beta   90.00
_cell.angle_gamma   90.00
#
_symmetry.space_group_name_H-M   'P 1'
#
loop_
_entity.id
_entity.type
_entity.pdbx_description
1 polymer ?
#
loop_
_entity_poly.entity_id
_entity_poly.type
_entity_poly.pdbx_seq_one_letter_code
_entity_poly.pdbx_strand_id
1 'polypeptide(L)'
;MAMTAVRAAAAAGVPASLSRFRGALVAAVLGDCIGGEFEGAEEVPMESVMQHLNGLDDETKGDGILEYSDDTAMTRCVVQSLLSRAGFDEHDLARRFAKEYSASPGRGYGSGVVQVLKKLSSPQINDVYQPARDQFNGRGSFGNGGAMRAAPFALAFPDLANVKKVARLGAMLTHSCSLGYNGAVLQALAVHLSLQGALALPHQFISRLITEMEEVESEEAALRDARILKEAEKPFCERLHRIRDLMDRSKVSIEEVISELGNGIAALHSVPTAIFCVLHCLQPQESFPESYSGLERTIAYSLALGGDTDTIACMAGAIAGAHYGIEAIPQSWIRCCEGADDADVNAKWLHVLYHKSPQGGRSETEDKSENGTEKKTRSE
;
A
#
# COMPACT_ATOMS: atom_id res chain seq x y z
N MET A 1 27.46 10.15 -12.77
CA MET A 1 26.74 8.87 -12.59
C MET A 1 27.27 8.04 -11.42
N ALA A 2 28.59 7.82 -11.26
CA ALA A 2 29.10 7.01 -10.14
C ALA A 2 28.96 7.66 -8.74
N MET A 3 29.15 8.99 -8.61
CA MET A 3 28.98 9.69 -7.33
C MET A 3 27.52 9.79 -6.85
N THR A 4 26.55 9.77 -7.77
CA THR A 4 25.11 9.80 -7.45
C THR A 4 24.63 8.46 -6.89
N ALA A 5 25.14 7.34 -7.41
CA ALA A 5 24.84 6.00 -6.90
C ALA A 5 25.38 5.77 -5.47
N VAL A 6 26.54 6.35 -5.14
CA VAL A 6 27.15 6.24 -3.80
C VAL A 6 26.37 7.04 -2.75
N ARG A 7 25.74 8.17 -3.11
CA ARG A 7 24.85 8.93 -2.21
C ARG A 7 23.49 8.26 -2.01
N ALA A 8 22.93 7.62 -3.04
CA ALA A 8 21.69 6.84 -2.92
C ALA A 8 21.87 5.61 -1.99
N ALA A 9 23.04 4.95 -2.06
CA ALA A 9 23.38 3.84 -1.18
C ALA A 9 23.58 4.26 0.29
N ALA A 10 24.04 5.50 0.54
CA ALA A 10 24.21 6.02 1.90
C ALA A 10 22.90 6.43 2.59
N ALA A 11 21.83 6.70 1.82
CA ALA A 11 20.50 6.99 2.34
C ALA A 11 19.66 5.72 2.60
N ALA A 12 20.03 4.59 2.00
CA ALA A 12 19.36 3.32 2.21
C ALA A 12 19.76 2.72 3.58
N GLY A 13 19.11 3.17 4.65
CA GLY A 13 19.24 2.57 5.98
C GLY A 13 18.90 1.06 5.98
N VAL A 14 19.22 0.37 7.08
CA VAL A 14 19.07 -1.09 7.21
C VAL A 14 17.68 -1.56 6.71
N PRO A 15 17.61 -2.60 5.85
CA PRO A 15 16.35 -3.21 5.41
C PRO A 15 15.45 -3.56 6.60
N ALA A 16 14.16 -3.32 6.46
CA ALA A 16 13.15 -3.61 7.48
C ALA A 16 13.45 -3.03 8.89
N SER A 17 14.19 -1.91 8.96
CA SER A 17 14.46 -1.24 10.24
C SER A 17 13.22 -0.60 10.85
N LEU A 18 13.23 -0.41 12.18
CA LEU A 18 12.17 0.29 12.89
C LEU A 18 11.85 1.68 12.30
N SER A 19 12.87 2.41 11.84
CA SER A 19 12.71 3.71 11.19
C SER A 19 11.82 3.60 9.93
N ARG A 20 12.06 2.60 9.08
CA ARG A 20 11.26 2.36 7.86
C ARG A 20 9.82 1.96 8.18
N PHE A 21 9.60 1.16 9.23
CA PHE A 21 8.24 0.79 9.68
C PHE A 21 7.44 2.01 10.11
N ARG A 22 8.06 2.84 10.97
CA ARG A 22 7.48 4.09 11.46
C ARG A 22 7.20 5.04 10.30
N GLY A 23 8.18 5.22 9.42
CA GLY A 23 8.04 6.04 8.21
C GLY A 23 6.88 5.59 7.34
N ALA A 24 6.77 4.30 7.04
CA ALA A 24 5.70 3.77 6.19
C ALA A 24 4.30 4.07 6.72
N LEU A 25 4.03 3.77 8.00
CA LEU A 25 2.68 3.93 8.54
C LEU A 25 2.33 5.40 8.80
N VAL A 26 3.29 6.19 9.29
CA VAL A 26 3.09 7.62 9.55
C VAL A 26 2.91 8.40 8.24
N ALA A 27 3.74 8.14 7.22
CA ALA A 27 3.63 8.79 5.90
C ALA A 27 2.34 8.43 5.16
N ALA A 28 1.78 7.24 5.39
CA ALA A 28 0.46 6.88 4.87
C ALA A 28 -0.64 7.80 5.47
N VAL A 29 -0.64 7.96 6.80
CA VAL A 29 -1.60 8.85 7.49
C VAL A 29 -1.44 10.31 7.05
N LEU A 30 -0.20 10.77 6.88
CA LEU A 30 0.10 12.12 6.38
C LEU A 30 -0.42 12.31 4.95
N GLY A 31 -0.21 11.31 4.07
CA GLY A 31 -0.71 11.35 2.71
C GLY A 31 -2.23 11.45 2.65
N ASP A 32 -2.93 10.69 3.49
CA ASP A 32 -4.38 10.77 3.68
C ASP A 32 -4.79 12.17 4.17
N CYS A 33 -4.33 12.60 5.35
CA CYS A 33 -4.76 13.85 5.97
C CYS A 33 -4.49 15.09 5.10
N ILE A 34 -3.28 15.17 4.50
CA ILE A 34 -2.91 16.32 3.66
C ILE A 34 -3.57 16.21 2.28
N GLY A 35 -3.68 15.00 1.73
CA GLY A 35 -4.32 14.77 0.43
C GLY A 35 -5.83 14.98 0.46
N GLY A 36 -6.49 14.80 1.61
CA GLY A 36 -7.93 15.03 1.80
C GLY A 36 -8.35 16.47 1.53
N GLU A 37 -7.45 17.44 1.76
CA GLU A 37 -7.70 18.87 1.50
C GLU A 37 -7.85 19.20 0.01
N PHE A 38 -7.45 18.27 -0.88
CA PHE A 38 -7.48 18.43 -2.33
C PHE A 38 -8.37 17.39 -3.04
N GLU A 39 -9.06 16.53 -2.29
CA GLU A 39 -9.81 15.40 -2.83
C GLU A 39 -10.90 15.85 -3.81
N GLY A 40 -10.95 15.20 -4.97
CA GLY A 40 -11.96 15.44 -6.01
C GLY A 40 -11.70 16.66 -6.89
N ALA A 41 -10.63 17.43 -6.64
CA ALA A 41 -10.26 18.55 -7.49
C ALA A 41 -9.73 18.06 -8.85
N GLU A 42 -10.29 18.55 -9.95
CA GLU A 42 -9.85 18.19 -11.32
C GLU A 42 -8.45 18.72 -11.63
N GLU A 43 -8.16 19.95 -11.22
CA GLU A 43 -6.85 20.60 -11.39
C GLU A 43 -6.33 21.10 -10.05
N VAL A 44 -5.12 20.68 -9.69
CA VAL A 44 -4.44 21.09 -8.47
C VAL A 44 -3.12 21.76 -8.84
N PRO A 45 -3.06 23.10 -8.89
CA PRO A 45 -1.83 23.80 -9.23
C PRO A 45 -0.71 23.48 -8.23
N MET A 46 0.47 23.14 -8.72
CA MET A 46 1.64 22.83 -7.88
C MET A 46 1.96 23.96 -6.88
N GLU A 47 1.73 25.21 -7.26
CA GLU A 47 1.89 26.36 -6.37
C GLU A 47 0.95 26.30 -5.16
N SER A 48 -0.31 25.89 -5.36
CA SER A 48 -1.28 25.72 -4.26
C SER A 48 -0.83 24.64 -3.28
N VAL A 49 -0.32 23.52 -3.81
CA VAL A 49 0.25 22.43 -2.99
C VAL A 49 1.43 22.93 -2.17
N MET A 50 2.38 23.63 -2.80
CA MET A 50 3.54 24.17 -2.08
C MET A 50 3.13 25.21 -1.02
N GLN A 51 2.18 26.08 -1.32
CA GLN A 51 1.66 27.04 -0.34
C GLN A 51 0.99 26.35 0.85
N HIS A 52 0.23 25.28 0.61
CA HIS A 52 -0.39 24.49 1.66
C HIS A 52 0.67 23.80 2.54
N LEU A 53 1.62 23.07 1.95
CA LEU A 53 2.67 22.34 2.66
C LEU A 53 3.58 23.27 3.47
N ASN A 54 4.03 24.39 2.90
CA ASN A 54 4.79 25.40 3.64
C ASN A 54 3.98 26.03 4.77
N GLY A 55 2.65 26.05 4.64
CA GLY A 55 1.74 26.50 5.68
C GLY A 55 1.65 25.56 6.89
N LEU A 56 1.97 24.27 6.73
CA LEU A 56 2.03 23.31 7.84
C LEU A 56 3.25 23.54 8.74
N ASP A 57 4.31 24.16 8.19
CA ASP A 57 5.51 24.53 8.95
C ASP A 57 5.35 25.85 9.72
N ASP A 58 4.26 26.59 9.48
CA ASP A 58 3.99 27.86 10.13
C ASP A 58 3.41 27.65 11.55
N GLU A 59 4.28 27.66 12.55
CA GLU A 59 3.91 27.52 13.96
C GLU A 59 2.98 28.66 14.46
N THR A 60 2.77 29.73 13.68
CA THR A 60 1.86 30.83 14.03
C THR A 60 0.41 30.58 13.59
N LYS A 61 0.15 29.59 12.73
CA LYS A 61 -1.19 29.31 12.16
C LYS A 61 -2.17 28.61 13.13
N GLY A 62 -1.78 28.36 14.37
CA GLY A 62 -2.61 27.68 15.38
C GLY A 62 -2.67 26.17 15.17
N ASP A 63 -3.29 25.46 16.12
CA ASP A 63 -3.31 23.99 16.18
C ASP A 63 -4.35 23.35 15.24
N GLY A 64 -4.45 23.81 13.99
CA GLY A 64 -5.34 23.18 13.01
C GLY A 64 -4.93 21.73 12.78
N ILE A 65 -5.83 20.79 13.11
CA ILE A 65 -5.62 19.36 12.89
C ILE A 65 -6.32 18.98 11.58
N LEU A 66 -5.55 18.45 10.64
CA LEU A 66 -6.04 17.77 9.45
C LEU A 66 -6.58 16.40 9.88
N GLU A 67 -7.86 16.18 9.61
CA GLU A 67 -8.54 14.92 9.94
C GLU A 67 -8.21 13.85 8.89
N TYR A 68 -8.07 12.61 9.34
CA TYR A 68 -7.86 11.48 8.42
C TYR A 68 -9.19 11.00 7.79
N SER A 69 -9.14 10.34 6.63
CA SER A 69 -10.30 9.77 5.91
C SER A 69 -10.51 8.26 6.18
N ASP A 70 -11.32 7.59 5.37
CA ASP A 70 -11.52 6.14 5.50
C ASP A 70 -10.26 5.33 5.22
N ASP A 71 -9.29 5.91 4.50
CA ASP A 71 -7.93 5.41 4.29
C ASP A 71 -7.27 5.01 5.60
N THR A 72 -7.08 5.97 6.50
CA THR A 72 -6.49 5.73 7.81
C THR A 72 -7.44 4.97 8.72
N ALA A 73 -8.75 5.25 8.69
CA ALA A 73 -9.72 4.55 9.54
C ALA A 73 -9.67 3.02 9.30
N MET A 74 -9.66 2.60 8.04
CA MET A 74 -9.58 1.19 7.67
C MET A 74 -8.15 0.64 7.85
N THR A 75 -7.11 1.44 7.63
CA THR A 75 -5.73 1.04 7.93
C THR A 75 -5.56 0.69 9.42
N ARG A 76 -6.10 1.51 10.32
CA ARG A 76 -6.09 1.24 11.77
C ARG A 76 -6.77 -0.09 12.11
N CYS A 77 -7.88 -0.42 11.43
CA CYS A 77 -8.53 -1.73 11.60
C CYS A 77 -7.62 -2.90 11.21
N VAL A 78 -6.92 -2.79 10.07
CA VAL A 78 -5.96 -3.81 9.62
C VAL A 78 -4.85 -3.99 10.65
N VAL A 79 -4.22 -2.89 11.10
CA VAL A 79 -3.13 -2.93 12.08
C VAL A 79 -3.61 -3.55 13.39
N GLN A 80 -4.75 -3.10 13.93
CA GLN A 80 -5.26 -3.63 15.19
C GLN A 80 -5.62 -5.11 15.10
N SER A 81 -6.15 -5.57 13.96
CA SER A 81 -6.43 -7.00 13.72
C SER A 81 -5.13 -7.80 13.74
N LEU A 82 -4.13 -7.37 12.97
CA LEU A 82 -2.82 -8.04 12.87
C LEU A 82 -2.14 -8.15 14.25
N LEU A 83 -2.15 -7.07 15.03
CA LEU A 83 -1.54 -7.04 16.35
C LEU A 83 -2.32 -7.88 17.37
N SER A 84 -3.65 -7.79 17.38
CA SER A 84 -4.50 -8.52 18.35
C SER A 84 -4.50 -10.03 18.10
N ARG A 85 -4.36 -10.43 16.83
CA ARG A 85 -4.41 -11.84 16.40
C ARG A 85 -3.02 -12.43 16.17
N ALA A 86 -1.97 -11.61 16.28
CA ALA A 86 -0.59 -11.97 15.96
C ALA A 86 -0.46 -12.64 14.56
N GLY A 87 -1.23 -12.14 13.60
CA GLY A 87 -1.40 -12.75 12.28
C GLY A 87 -2.67 -12.27 11.58
N PHE A 88 -2.99 -12.89 10.44
CA PHE A 88 -4.19 -12.57 9.67
C PHE A 88 -5.38 -13.42 10.14
N ASP A 89 -6.51 -12.75 10.40
CA ASP A 89 -7.79 -13.36 10.75
C ASP A 89 -8.90 -12.57 10.06
N GLU A 90 -9.47 -13.13 9.00
CA GLU A 90 -10.45 -12.47 8.15
C GLU A 90 -11.74 -12.12 8.89
N HIS A 91 -12.13 -12.92 9.88
CA HIS A 91 -13.34 -12.68 10.65
C HIS A 91 -13.13 -11.53 11.65
N ASP A 92 -11.97 -11.47 12.29
CA ASP A 92 -11.61 -10.33 13.16
C ASP A 92 -11.54 -9.03 12.37
N LEU A 93 -10.88 -9.05 11.22
CA LEU A 93 -10.73 -7.88 10.38
C LEU A 93 -12.09 -7.38 9.84
N ALA A 94 -12.93 -8.30 9.36
CA ALA A 94 -14.28 -7.96 8.89
C ALA A 94 -15.15 -7.31 9.98
N ARG A 95 -15.11 -7.84 11.20
CA ARG A 95 -15.81 -7.25 12.35
C ARG A 95 -15.29 -5.86 12.71
N ARG A 96 -13.98 -5.64 12.63
CA ARG A 96 -13.37 -4.33 12.89
C ARG A 96 -13.79 -3.30 11.86
N PHE A 97 -13.78 -3.64 10.57
CA PHE A 97 -14.29 -2.75 9.52
C PHE A 97 -15.74 -2.35 9.75
N ALA A 98 -16.61 -3.31 10.09
CA ALA A 98 -18.02 -3.02 10.38
C ALA A 98 -18.19 -2.12 11.63
N LYS A 99 -17.40 -2.37 12.67
CA LYS A 99 -17.42 -1.60 13.91
C LYS A 99 -16.92 -0.17 13.70
N GLU A 100 -15.82 0.01 12.97
CA GLU A 100 -15.24 1.31 12.66
C GLU A 100 -16.23 2.18 11.90
N TYR A 101 -16.79 1.65 10.80
CA TYR A 101 -17.83 2.35 10.05
C TYR A 101 -19.04 2.73 10.90
N SER A 102 -19.46 1.85 11.81
CA SER A 102 -20.59 2.13 12.70
C SER A 102 -20.29 3.25 13.70
N ALA A 103 -19.03 3.37 14.13
CA ALA A 103 -18.58 4.39 15.09
C ALA A 103 -18.33 5.75 14.41
N SER A 104 -17.78 5.74 13.20
CA SER A 104 -17.36 6.95 12.47
C SER A 104 -17.77 6.90 11.00
N PRO A 105 -19.08 6.87 10.67
CA PRO A 105 -19.55 6.68 9.29
C PRO A 105 -19.24 7.86 8.35
N GLY A 106 -18.85 9.02 8.90
CA GLY A 106 -18.58 10.25 8.16
C GLY A 106 -17.14 10.42 7.67
N ARG A 107 -16.32 9.36 7.67
CA ARG A 107 -14.89 9.42 7.31
C ARG A 107 -14.58 9.43 5.81
N GLY A 108 -15.57 9.44 4.91
CA GLY A 108 -15.33 9.49 3.45
C GLY A 108 -15.67 8.22 2.68
N TYR A 109 -16.08 7.14 3.37
CA TYR A 109 -16.35 5.83 2.74
C TYR A 109 -17.15 5.88 1.43
N GLY A 110 -16.60 5.25 0.40
CA GLY A 110 -17.28 5.06 -0.88
C GLY A 110 -18.68 4.41 -0.75
N SER A 111 -19.65 4.93 -1.50
CA SER A 111 -21.07 4.52 -1.38
C SER A 111 -21.31 3.02 -1.55
N GLY A 112 -20.54 2.34 -2.40
CA GLY A 112 -20.61 0.89 -2.58
C GLY A 112 -20.18 0.10 -1.34
N VAL A 113 -19.03 0.48 -0.75
CA VAL A 113 -18.46 -0.27 0.38
C VAL A 113 -19.31 -0.15 1.65
N VAL A 114 -20.06 0.95 1.82
CA VAL A 114 -21.00 1.12 2.93
C VAL A 114 -21.98 -0.05 3.06
N GLN A 115 -22.49 -0.59 1.94
CA GLN A 115 -23.40 -1.74 1.97
C GLN A 115 -22.72 -3.00 2.47
N VAL A 116 -21.45 -3.20 2.11
CA VAL A 116 -20.63 -4.30 2.60
C VAL A 116 -20.42 -4.18 4.10
N LEU A 117 -20.01 -3.02 4.59
CA LEU A 117 -19.73 -2.78 6.02
C LEU A 117 -20.98 -3.01 6.88
N LYS A 118 -22.15 -2.59 6.39
CA LYS A 118 -23.46 -2.87 7.03
C LYS A 118 -23.82 -4.35 7.03
N LYS A 119 -23.49 -5.12 5.99
CA LYS A 119 -23.71 -6.58 5.97
C LYS A 119 -22.73 -7.31 6.90
N LEU A 120 -21.48 -6.85 6.97
CA LEU A 120 -20.44 -7.41 7.85
C LEU A 120 -20.75 -7.25 9.35
N SER A 121 -21.59 -6.29 9.74
CA SER A 121 -22.02 -6.12 11.12
C SER A 121 -23.02 -7.18 11.59
N SER A 122 -23.57 -7.99 10.67
CA SER A 122 -24.52 -9.05 11.01
C SER A 122 -23.88 -10.13 11.88
N PRO A 123 -24.44 -10.46 13.05
CA PRO A 123 -23.90 -11.51 13.91
C PRO A 123 -24.06 -12.93 13.31
N GLN A 124 -24.83 -13.07 12.22
CA GLN A 124 -25.09 -14.33 11.54
C GLN A 124 -24.21 -14.53 10.30
N ILE A 125 -23.22 -13.66 10.06
CA ILE A 125 -22.35 -13.76 8.90
C ILE A 125 -21.38 -14.94 9.05
N ASN A 126 -21.60 -15.99 8.24
CA ASN A 126 -20.70 -17.14 8.18
C ASN A 126 -19.57 -16.92 7.16
N ASP A 127 -19.89 -16.35 6.00
CA ASP A 127 -18.94 -16.04 4.95
C ASP A 127 -18.71 -14.53 4.87
N VAL A 128 -17.59 -14.07 5.43
CA VAL A 128 -17.23 -12.65 5.48
C VAL A 128 -16.84 -12.06 4.13
N TYR A 129 -16.62 -12.89 3.11
CA TYR A 129 -16.32 -12.44 1.75
C TYR A 129 -17.58 -12.29 0.90
N GLN A 130 -18.69 -12.93 1.29
CA GLN A 130 -19.92 -12.91 0.50
C GLN A 130 -20.47 -11.49 0.26
N PRO A 131 -20.51 -10.57 1.24
CA PRO A 131 -20.99 -9.21 1.00
C PRO A 131 -20.24 -8.46 -0.10
N ALA A 132 -18.92 -8.64 -0.18
CA ALA A 132 -18.10 -8.04 -1.24
C ALA A 132 -18.42 -8.65 -2.61
N ARG A 133 -18.58 -9.98 -2.67
CA ARG A 133 -18.96 -10.69 -3.91
C ARG A 133 -20.31 -10.25 -4.45
N ASP A 134 -21.26 -9.91 -3.59
CA ASP A 134 -22.58 -9.43 -4.01
C ASP A 134 -22.54 -8.04 -4.68
N GLN A 135 -21.48 -7.25 -4.46
CA GLN A 135 -21.41 -5.90 -5.01
C GLN A 135 -21.41 -5.91 -6.55
N PHE A 136 -21.96 -4.85 -7.13
CA PHE A 136 -21.97 -4.62 -8.59
C PHE A 136 -22.53 -5.82 -9.38
N ASN A 137 -23.66 -6.37 -8.91
CA ASN A 137 -24.34 -7.51 -9.52
C ASN A 137 -23.45 -8.76 -9.62
N GLY A 138 -22.69 -9.06 -8.56
CA GLY A 138 -21.80 -10.22 -8.53
C GLY A 138 -20.40 -9.98 -9.09
N ARG A 139 -20.10 -8.77 -9.58
CA ARG A 139 -18.80 -8.44 -10.18
C ARG A 139 -17.74 -8.04 -9.15
N GLY A 140 -18.16 -7.54 -7.99
CA GLY A 140 -17.26 -6.98 -6.99
C GLY A 140 -16.76 -5.58 -7.34
N SER A 141 -16.24 -4.88 -6.33
CA SER A 141 -15.63 -3.56 -6.50
C SER A 141 -14.21 -3.66 -7.06
N PHE A 142 -13.88 -2.84 -8.05
CA PHE A 142 -12.53 -2.61 -8.57
C PHE A 142 -11.87 -1.35 -7.99
N GLY A 143 -12.51 -0.69 -7.02
CA GLY A 143 -11.98 0.49 -6.34
C GLY A 143 -10.65 0.21 -5.62
N ASN A 144 -9.93 1.28 -5.33
CA ASN A 144 -8.65 1.26 -4.63
C ASN A 144 -8.75 1.11 -3.11
N GLY A 145 -9.96 1.07 -2.55
CA GLY A 145 -10.12 0.98 -1.09
C GLY A 145 -9.49 -0.27 -0.46
N GLY A 146 -9.30 -1.34 -1.23
CA GLY A 146 -8.48 -2.48 -0.79
C GLY A 146 -6.99 -2.15 -0.64
N ALA A 147 -6.46 -1.30 -1.53
CA ALA A 147 -5.05 -0.92 -1.64
C ALA A 147 -4.66 0.19 -0.66
N MET A 148 -5.54 1.18 -0.44
CA MET A 148 -5.30 2.31 0.48
C MET A 148 -4.88 1.84 1.90
N ARG A 149 -5.34 0.65 2.30
CA ARG A 149 -5.09 0.04 3.61
C ARG A 149 -4.21 -1.21 3.57
N ALA A 150 -3.47 -1.43 2.48
CA ALA A 150 -2.71 -2.67 2.29
C ALA A 150 -1.29 -2.63 2.89
N ALA A 151 -0.75 -1.45 3.19
CA ALA A 151 0.61 -1.29 3.72
C ALA A 151 0.90 -2.12 4.99
N PRO A 152 0.00 -2.22 5.99
CA PRO A 152 0.25 -3.01 7.18
C PRO A 152 0.52 -4.50 6.93
N PHE A 153 0.01 -5.08 5.83
CA PHE A 153 0.32 -6.47 5.48
C PHE A 153 1.80 -6.66 5.15
N ALA A 154 2.42 -5.71 4.43
CA ALA A 154 3.85 -5.72 4.17
C ALA A 154 4.69 -5.52 5.44
N LEU A 155 4.15 -4.77 6.42
CA LEU A 155 4.78 -4.53 7.71
C LEU A 155 4.60 -5.69 8.70
N ALA A 156 3.62 -6.58 8.53
CA ALA A 156 3.43 -7.71 9.45
C ALA A 156 4.09 -9.01 8.99
N PHE A 157 4.30 -9.18 7.68
CA PHE A 157 4.78 -10.43 7.09
C PHE A 157 6.11 -10.25 6.35
N PRO A 158 7.18 -10.97 6.76
CA PRO A 158 8.49 -10.88 6.12
C PRO A 158 8.60 -11.62 4.80
N ASP A 159 7.73 -12.60 4.56
CA ASP A 159 7.75 -13.41 3.35
C ASP A 159 6.80 -12.84 2.29
N LEU A 160 7.32 -12.71 1.06
CA LEU A 160 6.62 -12.11 -0.07
C LEU A 160 5.33 -12.88 -0.43
N ALA A 161 5.35 -14.22 -0.35
CA ALA A 161 4.18 -15.03 -0.67
C ALA A 161 3.05 -14.80 0.34
N ASN A 162 3.38 -14.68 1.63
CA ASN A 162 2.41 -14.29 2.65
C ASN A 162 1.87 -12.88 2.43
N VAL A 163 2.72 -11.91 2.06
CA VAL A 163 2.26 -10.53 1.71
C VAL A 163 1.22 -10.57 0.59
N LYS A 164 1.50 -11.27 -0.52
CA LYS A 164 0.54 -11.45 -1.63
C LYS A 164 -0.79 -12.06 -1.14
N LYS A 165 -0.68 -13.15 -0.38
CA LYS A 165 -1.85 -13.88 0.14
C LYS A 165 -2.72 -13.00 1.05
N VAL A 166 -2.14 -12.38 2.08
CA VAL A 166 -2.91 -11.63 3.08
C VAL A 166 -3.42 -10.29 2.56
N ALA A 167 -2.69 -9.63 1.65
CA ALA A 167 -3.18 -8.42 0.97
C ALA A 167 -4.40 -8.74 0.10
N ARG A 168 -4.38 -9.85 -0.64
CA ARG A 168 -5.53 -10.32 -1.42
C ARG A 168 -6.73 -10.62 -0.51
N LEU A 169 -6.55 -11.45 0.52
CA LEU A 169 -7.64 -11.82 1.43
C LEU A 169 -8.20 -10.59 2.16
N GLY A 170 -7.34 -9.70 2.67
CA GLY A 170 -7.76 -8.46 3.32
C GLY A 170 -8.54 -7.51 2.41
N ALA A 171 -8.16 -7.42 1.12
CA ALA A 171 -8.89 -6.63 0.13
C ALA A 171 -10.25 -7.26 -0.20
N MET A 172 -10.30 -8.58 -0.40
CA MET A 172 -11.49 -9.34 -0.77
C MET A 172 -12.65 -9.23 0.23
N LEU A 173 -12.40 -8.80 1.48
CA LEU A 173 -13.46 -8.46 2.44
C LEU A 173 -14.38 -7.33 1.96
N THR A 174 -13.96 -6.54 0.96
CA THR A 174 -14.75 -5.44 0.38
C THR A 174 -14.64 -5.33 -1.14
N HIS A 175 -13.52 -5.77 -1.72
CA HIS A 175 -13.18 -5.65 -3.14
C HIS A 175 -12.93 -7.04 -3.71
N SER A 176 -13.98 -7.69 -4.21
CA SER A 176 -13.89 -9.06 -4.74
C SER A 176 -13.60 -9.13 -6.24
N CYS A 177 -13.53 -8.00 -6.95
CA CYS A 177 -13.05 -7.96 -8.33
C CYS A 177 -11.52 -8.00 -8.33
N SER A 178 -10.92 -8.73 -9.28
CA SER A 178 -9.46 -8.85 -9.39
C SER A 178 -8.76 -7.53 -9.54
N LEU A 179 -9.33 -6.55 -10.24
CA LEU A 179 -8.72 -5.23 -10.33
C LEU A 179 -8.61 -4.55 -8.97
N GLY A 180 -9.59 -4.75 -8.08
CA GLY A 180 -9.53 -4.21 -6.72
C GLY A 180 -8.51 -4.93 -5.84
N TYR A 181 -8.57 -6.26 -5.75
CA TYR A 181 -7.66 -6.99 -4.86
C TYR A 181 -6.24 -7.14 -5.41
N ASN A 182 -6.02 -7.16 -6.73
CA ASN A 182 -4.67 -7.16 -7.31
C ASN A 182 -4.01 -5.80 -7.17
N GLY A 183 -4.77 -4.70 -7.18
CA GLY A 183 -4.23 -3.38 -6.80
C GLY A 183 -3.74 -3.36 -5.35
N ALA A 184 -4.47 -4.00 -4.42
CA ALA A 184 -4.02 -4.13 -3.04
C ALA A 184 -2.77 -5.00 -2.89
N VAL A 185 -2.68 -6.08 -3.67
CA VAL A 185 -1.47 -6.92 -3.75
C VAL A 185 -0.29 -6.09 -4.29
N LEU A 186 -0.48 -5.35 -5.37
CA LEU A 186 0.57 -4.50 -5.95
C LEU A 186 1.05 -3.44 -4.95
N GLN A 187 0.13 -2.75 -4.27
CA GLN A 187 0.48 -1.77 -3.24
C GLN A 187 1.27 -2.40 -2.10
N ALA A 188 0.83 -3.55 -1.57
CA ALA A 188 1.55 -4.26 -0.52
C ALA A 188 2.94 -4.75 -0.98
N LEU A 189 3.07 -5.21 -2.23
CA LEU A 189 4.36 -5.58 -2.82
C LEU A 189 5.30 -4.38 -2.92
N ALA A 190 4.80 -3.21 -3.35
CA ALA A 190 5.57 -1.98 -3.44
C ALA A 190 6.10 -1.54 -2.07
N VAL A 191 5.25 -1.56 -1.03
CA VAL A 191 5.67 -1.28 0.35
C VAL A 191 6.70 -2.32 0.82
N HIS A 192 6.46 -3.61 0.57
CA HIS A 192 7.38 -4.68 0.97
C HIS A 192 8.77 -4.51 0.36
N LEU A 193 8.85 -4.29 -0.96
CA LEU A 193 10.14 -4.10 -1.65
C LEU A 193 10.83 -2.81 -1.20
N SER A 194 10.07 -1.73 -1.00
CA SER A 194 10.58 -0.46 -0.45
C SER A 194 11.19 -0.65 0.94
N LEU A 195 10.49 -1.40 1.80
CA LEU A 195 10.93 -1.76 3.15
C LEU A 195 12.25 -2.55 3.14
N GLN A 196 12.47 -3.40 2.13
CA GLN A 196 13.74 -4.11 1.90
C GLN A 196 14.84 -3.26 1.25
N GLY A 197 14.59 -1.97 0.99
CA GLY A 197 15.56 -1.06 0.39
C GLY A 197 15.66 -1.14 -1.14
N ALA A 198 14.75 -1.82 -1.82
CA ALA A 198 14.84 -2.06 -3.26
C ALA A 198 14.77 -0.79 -4.12
N LEU A 199 14.19 0.31 -3.60
CA LEU A 199 14.15 1.61 -4.29
C LEU A 199 15.52 2.26 -4.48
N ALA A 200 16.59 1.74 -3.84
CA ALA A 200 17.96 2.12 -4.18
C ALA A 200 18.34 1.78 -5.64
N LEU A 201 17.62 0.83 -6.26
CA LEU A 201 17.78 0.42 -7.66
C LEU A 201 16.40 0.48 -8.35
N PRO A 202 15.90 1.67 -8.73
CA PRO A 202 14.50 1.87 -9.12
C PRO A 202 14.08 1.04 -10.35
N HIS A 203 14.97 0.84 -11.33
CA HIS A 203 14.70 -0.05 -12.46
C HIS A 203 14.57 -1.53 -12.07
N GLN A 204 15.29 -1.98 -11.03
CA GLN A 204 15.15 -3.33 -10.50
C GLN A 204 13.88 -3.48 -9.65
N PHE A 205 13.54 -2.43 -8.89
CA PHE A 205 12.28 -2.36 -8.14
C PHE A 205 11.07 -2.53 -9.07
N ILE A 206 10.97 -1.75 -10.15
CA ILE A 206 9.84 -1.84 -11.09
C ILE A 206 9.83 -3.18 -11.83
N SER A 207 11.00 -3.69 -12.24
CA SER A 207 11.10 -5.01 -12.89
C SER A 207 10.64 -6.13 -11.97
N ARG A 208 10.97 -6.05 -10.67
CA ARG A 208 10.50 -7.03 -9.68
C ARG A 208 8.99 -6.97 -9.50
N LEU A 209 8.39 -5.78 -9.43
CA LEU A 209 6.93 -5.63 -9.37
C LEU A 209 6.25 -6.24 -10.59
N ILE A 210 6.78 -6.01 -11.79
CA ILE A 210 6.25 -6.60 -13.04
C ILE A 210 6.27 -8.13 -12.94
N THR A 211 7.41 -8.74 -12.57
CA THR A 211 7.49 -10.20 -12.44
C THR A 211 6.50 -10.78 -11.42
N GLU A 212 6.34 -10.13 -10.26
CA GLU A 212 5.38 -10.59 -9.25
C GLU A 212 3.93 -10.43 -9.71
N MET A 213 3.62 -9.33 -10.41
CA MET A 213 2.27 -9.11 -10.95
C MET A 213 1.98 -10.01 -12.15
N GLU A 214 2.97 -10.40 -12.94
CA GLU A 214 2.80 -11.36 -14.04
C GLU A 214 2.26 -12.69 -13.54
N GLU A 215 2.73 -13.17 -12.37
CA GLU A 215 2.23 -14.37 -11.69
C GLU A 215 0.80 -14.15 -11.18
N VAL A 216 0.57 -13.03 -10.48
CA VAL A 216 -0.73 -12.67 -9.87
C VAL A 216 -1.84 -12.50 -10.91
N GLU A 217 -1.54 -11.88 -12.05
CA GLU A 217 -2.50 -11.61 -13.12
C GLU A 217 -2.69 -12.80 -14.07
N SER A 218 -1.86 -13.83 -13.97
CA SER A 218 -2.04 -15.09 -14.71
C SER A 218 -3.10 -16.02 -14.11
N GLU A 219 -3.67 -15.69 -12.95
CA GLU A 219 -4.79 -16.43 -12.36
C GLU A 219 -6.06 -16.32 -13.20
N GLU A 220 -6.81 -17.42 -13.38
CA GLU A 220 -8.01 -17.47 -14.24
C GLU A 220 -9.07 -16.43 -13.85
N ALA A 221 -9.26 -16.18 -12.56
CA ALA A 221 -10.17 -15.16 -12.07
C ALA A 221 -9.74 -13.74 -12.51
N ALA A 222 -8.44 -13.45 -12.52
CA ALA A 222 -7.91 -12.16 -12.96
C ALA A 222 -8.14 -11.93 -14.46
N LEU A 223 -7.81 -12.94 -15.28
CA LEU A 223 -8.01 -12.92 -16.73
C LEU A 223 -9.50 -12.77 -17.11
N ARG A 224 -10.39 -13.40 -16.35
CA ARG A 224 -11.84 -13.30 -16.56
C ARG A 224 -12.36 -11.89 -16.26
N ASP A 225 -12.00 -11.34 -15.11
CA ASP A 225 -12.47 -10.01 -14.69
C ASP A 225 -11.94 -8.91 -15.62
N ALA A 226 -10.67 -8.98 -16.03
CA ALA A 226 -10.08 -8.08 -17.02
C ALA A 226 -10.86 -8.09 -18.35
N ARG A 227 -11.18 -9.29 -18.87
CA ARG A 227 -11.98 -9.45 -20.09
C ARG A 227 -13.39 -8.87 -19.95
N ILE A 228 -14.04 -9.08 -18.80
CA ILE A 228 -15.39 -8.54 -18.53
C ILE A 228 -15.37 -7.01 -18.50
N LEU A 229 -14.32 -6.43 -17.93
CA LEU A 229 -14.13 -4.98 -17.85
C LEU A 229 -13.52 -4.36 -19.11
N LYS A 230 -13.14 -5.19 -20.10
CA LYS A 230 -12.49 -4.79 -21.36
C LYS A 230 -11.13 -4.11 -21.15
N GLU A 231 -10.44 -4.54 -20.11
CA GLU A 231 -9.07 -4.14 -19.83
C GLU A 231 -8.09 -5.07 -20.55
N ALA A 232 -6.82 -4.69 -20.59
CA ALA A 232 -5.75 -5.58 -21.05
C ALA A 232 -5.71 -6.87 -20.22
N GLU A 233 -5.12 -7.93 -20.77
CA GLU A 233 -5.08 -9.24 -20.11
C GLU A 233 -4.34 -9.19 -18.76
N LYS A 234 -3.29 -8.37 -18.67
CA LYS A 234 -2.49 -8.11 -17.46
C LYS A 234 -2.42 -6.60 -17.20
N PRO A 235 -3.52 -5.98 -16.72
CA PRO A 235 -3.66 -4.53 -16.72
C PRO A 235 -2.65 -3.84 -15.80
N PHE A 236 -2.31 -4.42 -14.64
CA PHE A 236 -1.28 -3.84 -13.77
C PHE A 236 0.12 -3.99 -14.37
N CYS A 237 0.45 -5.14 -14.99
CA CYS A 237 1.73 -5.29 -15.71
C CYS A 237 1.86 -4.25 -16.83
N GLU A 238 0.79 -3.99 -17.59
CA GLU A 238 0.81 -2.94 -18.62
C GLU A 238 1.11 -1.56 -18.01
N ARG A 239 0.41 -1.17 -16.93
CA ARG A 239 0.68 0.12 -16.27
C ARG A 239 2.09 0.19 -15.69
N LEU A 240 2.62 -0.90 -15.13
CA LEU A 240 4.00 -0.95 -14.64
C LEU A 240 5.04 -0.82 -15.78
N HIS A 241 4.74 -1.34 -16.97
CA HIS A 241 5.55 -1.08 -18.16
C HIS A 241 5.48 0.40 -18.59
N ARG A 242 4.30 1.03 -18.55
CA ARG A 242 4.17 2.48 -18.79
C ARG A 242 4.98 3.30 -17.79
N ILE A 243 4.98 2.94 -16.51
CA ILE A 243 5.82 3.58 -15.48
C ILE A 243 7.30 3.49 -15.87
N ARG A 244 7.77 2.30 -16.26
CA ARG A 244 9.17 2.14 -16.71
C ARG A 244 9.49 3.02 -17.91
N ASP A 245 8.58 3.10 -18.88
CA ASP A 245 8.76 3.96 -20.05
C ASP A 245 8.79 5.45 -19.68
N LEU A 246 7.95 5.88 -18.72
CA LEU A 246 7.93 7.26 -18.21
C LEU A 246 9.21 7.60 -17.42
N MET A 247 9.76 6.66 -16.65
CA MET A 247 11.01 6.85 -15.90
C MET A 247 12.22 7.14 -16.80
N ASP A 248 12.23 6.60 -18.01
CA ASP A 248 13.35 6.75 -18.95
C ASP A 248 13.27 8.05 -19.77
N ARG A 249 12.20 8.84 -19.61
CA ARG A 249 12.04 10.13 -20.28
C ARG A 249 12.75 11.25 -19.53
N SER A 250 13.22 12.24 -20.27
CA SER A 250 13.90 13.40 -19.71
C SER A 250 12.95 14.40 -19.05
N LYS A 251 11.71 14.47 -19.52
CA LYS A 251 10.63 15.32 -18.99
C LYS A 251 9.30 14.59 -19.14
N VAL A 252 8.45 14.70 -18.12
CA VAL A 252 7.11 14.12 -18.08
C VAL A 252 6.19 15.17 -17.47
N SER A 253 5.08 15.51 -18.12
CA SER A 253 4.11 16.48 -17.58
C SER A 253 3.07 15.79 -16.70
N ILE A 254 2.38 16.56 -15.86
CA ILE A 254 1.30 16.05 -15.00
C ILE A 254 0.16 15.46 -15.84
N GLU A 255 -0.21 16.14 -16.93
CA GLU A 255 -1.30 15.72 -17.82
C GLU A 255 -0.97 14.38 -18.52
N GLU A 256 0.30 14.20 -18.89
CA GLU A 256 0.77 12.94 -19.48
C GLU A 256 0.67 11.79 -18.46
N VAL A 257 1.04 12.02 -17.20
CA VAL A 257 0.92 11.00 -16.14
C VAL A 257 -0.54 10.65 -15.88
N ILE A 258 -1.42 11.65 -15.78
CA ILE A 258 -2.86 11.42 -15.60
C ILE A 258 -3.44 10.64 -16.78
N SER A 259 -3.04 10.96 -18.01
CA SER A 259 -3.48 10.25 -19.21
C SER A 259 -2.98 8.79 -19.25
N GLU A 260 -1.72 8.56 -18.92
CA GLU A 260 -1.04 7.25 -19.05
C GLU A 260 -1.23 6.33 -17.86
N LEU A 261 -1.57 6.85 -16.67
CA LEU A 261 -1.71 6.07 -15.43
C LEU A 261 -3.05 6.28 -14.72
N GLY A 262 -3.67 7.44 -14.87
CA GLY A 262 -4.89 7.84 -14.15
C GLY A 262 -4.60 8.49 -12.81
N ASN A 263 -5.64 9.05 -12.20
CA ASN A 263 -5.61 9.71 -10.89
C ASN A 263 -6.95 9.53 -10.13
N GLY A 264 -7.63 8.40 -10.33
CA GLY A 264 -9.00 8.20 -9.83
C GLY A 264 -9.17 6.99 -8.92
N ILE A 265 -10.37 6.86 -8.35
CA ILE A 265 -10.76 5.87 -7.33
C ILE A 265 -10.61 4.38 -7.75
N ALA A 266 -10.38 4.09 -9.03
CA ALA A 266 -10.14 2.73 -9.48
C ALA A 266 -8.71 2.32 -9.11
N ALA A 267 -8.52 1.10 -8.60
CA ALA A 267 -7.19 0.62 -8.19
C ALA A 267 -6.17 0.66 -9.34
N LEU A 268 -6.62 0.36 -10.57
CA LEU A 268 -5.81 0.42 -11.77
C LEU A 268 -5.37 1.86 -12.14
N HIS A 269 -6.10 2.87 -11.67
CA HIS A 269 -5.89 4.30 -11.98
C HIS A 269 -5.32 5.10 -10.80
N SER A 270 -4.85 4.42 -9.75
CA SER A 270 -4.31 5.07 -8.54
C SER A 270 -3.09 4.35 -7.99
N VAL A 271 -3.10 3.01 -7.91
CA VAL A 271 -1.95 2.24 -7.39
C VAL A 271 -0.70 2.41 -8.26
N PRO A 272 -0.75 2.24 -9.59
CA PRO A 272 0.41 2.50 -10.44
C PRO A 272 0.87 3.96 -10.35
N THR A 273 -0.09 4.90 -10.29
CA THR A 273 0.18 6.33 -10.14
C THR A 273 0.95 6.63 -8.86
N ALA A 274 0.53 6.09 -7.71
CA ALA A 274 1.23 6.23 -6.44
C ALA A 274 2.67 5.70 -6.50
N ILE A 275 2.89 4.55 -7.15
CA ILE A 275 4.23 3.99 -7.39
C ILE A 275 5.08 4.94 -8.25
N PHE A 276 4.48 5.50 -9.31
CA PHE A 276 5.16 6.48 -10.16
C PHE A 276 5.54 7.74 -9.39
N CYS A 277 4.67 8.30 -8.55
CA CYS A 277 4.97 9.49 -7.73
C CYS A 277 6.25 9.29 -6.90
N VAL A 278 6.44 8.10 -6.31
CA VAL A 278 7.64 7.76 -5.54
C VAL A 278 8.85 7.72 -6.45
N LEU A 279 8.79 6.95 -7.54
CA LEU A 279 9.91 6.74 -8.46
C LEU A 279 10.35 8.05 -9.12
N HIS A 280 9.40 8.88 -9.53
CA HIS A 280 9.63 10.20 -10.11
C HIS A 280 10.30 11.14 -9.10
N CYS A 281 9.97 11.06 -7.82
CA CYS A 281 10.49 11.96 -6.78
C CYS A 281 11.75 11.46 -6.05
N LEU A 282 12.32 10.30 -6.44
CA LEU A 282 13.57 9.78 -5.86
C LEU A 282 14.75 10.74 -6.05
N GLN A 283 14.78 11.47 -7.16
CA GLN A 283 15.77 12.51 -7.42
C GLN A 283 15.15 13.91 -7.26
N PRO A 284 15.95 14.94 -6.95
CA PRO A 284 15.49 16.33 -6.98
C PRO A 284 14.88 16.67 -8.35
N GLN A 285 13.75 17.38 -8.35
CA GLN A 285 13.08 17.86 -9.56
C GLN A 285 13.09 19.38 -9.56
N GLU A 286 13.23 19.99 -10.75
CA GLU A 286 13.28 21.46 -10.91
C GLU A 286 12.01 22.17 -10.42
N SER A 287 10.87 21.46 -10.39
CA SER A 287 9.57 21.98 -9.94
C SER A 287 9.43 22.09 -8.43
N PHE A 288 10.39 21.59 -7.64
CA PHE A 288 10.33 21.61 -6.17
C PHE A 288 11.50 22.40 -5.56
N PRO A 289 11.30 23.01 -4.38
CA PRO A 289 12.40 23.60 -3.62
C PRO A 289 13.50 22.57 -3.30
N GLU A 290 14.77 22.98 -3.34
CA GLU A 290 15.91 22.12 -2.99
C GLU A 290 15.84 21.60 -1.54
N SER A 291 15.11 22.31 -0.66
CA SER A 291 14.90 21.91 0.73
C SER A 291 14.00 20.70 0.89
N TYR A 292 13.12 20.41 -0.07
CA TYR A 292 12.19 19.29 0.04
C TYR A 292 12.95 17.97 -0.02
N SER A 293 12.74 17.13 0.99
CA SER A 293 13.14 15.73 0.97
C SER A 293 12.43 14.96 -0.14
N GLY A 294 12.91 13.74 -0.44
CA GLY A 294 12.22 12.90 -1.41
C GLY A 294 10.80 12.51 -0.99
N LEU A 295 10.53 12.42 0.32
CA LEU A 295 9.19 12.15 0.84
C LEU A 295 8.26 13.34 0.63
N GLU A 296 8.70 14.56 0.96
CA GLU A 296 7.91 15.78 0.75
C GLU A 296 7.61 15.99 -0.74
N ARG A 297 8.60 15.75 -1.63
CA ARG A 297 8.37 15.78 -3.08
C ARG A 297 7.34 14.74 -3.51
N THR A 298 7.39 13.52 -2.98
CA THR A 298 6.41 12.48 -3.31
C THR A 298 5.00 12.89 -2.94
N ILE A 299 4.77 13.37 -1.71
CA ILE A 299 3.45 13.83 -1.28
C ILE A 299 2.99 15.01 -2.13
N ALA A 300 3.84 16.04 -2.30
CA ALA A 300 3.50 17.21 -3.10
C ALA A 300 3.14 16.85 -4.55
N TYR A 301 3.91 15.95 -5.17
CA TYR A 301 3.65 15.51 -6.53
C TYR A 301 2.34 14.70 -6.63
N SER A 302 2.06 13.82 -5.66
CA SER A 302 0.80 13.07 -5.62
C SER A 302 -0.43 13.99 -5.56
N LEU A 303 -0.38 15.05 -4.76
CA LEU A 303 -1.46 16.04 -4.66
C LEU A 303 -1.65 16.82 -5.96
N ALA A 304 -0.56 17.22 -6.62
CA ALA A 304 -0.61 17.98 -7.86
C ALA A 304 -1.21 17.20 -9.05
N LEU A 305 -1.32 15.87 -8.95
CA LEU A 305 -2.03 15.07 -9.94
C LEU A 305 -3.56 15.23 -9.86
N GLY A 306 -4.10 15.81 -8.78
CA GLY A 306 -5.54 15.95 -8.57
C GLY A 306 -6.28 14.61 -8.51
N GLY A 307 -7.61 14.66 -8.63
CA GLY A 307 -8.48 13.49 -8.54
C GLY A 307 -8.53 12.93 -7.13
N ASP A 308 -8.16 11.66 -6.98
CA ASP A 308 -8.23 10.89 -5.74
C ASP A 308 -6.96 11.08 -4.89
N THR A 309 -6.74 12.32 -4.48
CA THR A 309 -5.47 12.81 -3.93
C THR A 309 -5.10 12.20 -2.59
N ASP A 310 -6.07 12.01 -1.70
CA ASP A 310 -5.87 11.40 -0.38
C ASP A 310 -5.36 9.95 -0.52
N THR A 311 -6.04 9.14 -1.32
CA THR A 311 -5.70 7.72 -1.50
C THR A 311 -4.39 7.55 -2.26
N ILE A 312 -4.14 8.34 -3.30
CA ILE A 312 -2.87 8.29 -4.05
C ILE A 312 -1.71 8.72 -3.15
N ALA A 313 -1.85 9.80 -2.38
CA ALA A 313 -0.81 10.28 -1.48
C ALA A 313 -0.61 9.35 -0.28
N CYS A 314 -1.67 8.74 0.27
CA CYS A 314 -1.61 7.71 1.31
C CYS A 314 -0.77 6.51 0.84
N MET A 315 -1.07 5.99 -0.35
CA MET A 315 -0.34 4.86 -0.93
C MET A 315 1.12 5.21 -1.29
N ALA A 316 1.35 6.38 -1.89
CA ALA A 316 2.69 6.85 -2.23
C ALA A 316 3.52 7.14 -0.98
N GLY A 317 2.89 7.76 0.02
CA GLY A 317 3.44 8.02 1.35
C GLY A 317 3.87 6.74 2.04
N ALA A 318 3.06 5.69 2.02
CA ALA A 318 3.44 4.39 2.59
C ALA A 318 4.72 3.80 1.96
N ILE A 319 4.83 3.88 0.63
CA ILE A 319 6.01 3.39 -0.10
C ILE A 319 7.23 4.29 0.18
N ALA A 320 7.08 5.61 0.10
CA ALA A 320 8.17 6.57 0.34
C ALA A 320 8.64 6.54 1.79
N GLY A 321 7.72 6.45 2.76
CA GLY A 321 8.03 6.31 4.18
C GLY A 321 8.78 5.02 4.49
N ALA A 322 8.42 3.90 3.84
CA ALA A 322 9.19 2.66 3.93
C ALA A 322 10.61 2.79 3.34
N HIS A 323 10.82 3.73 2.41
CA HIS A 323 12.11 3.99 1.78
C HIS A 323 13.00 4.91 2.62
N TYR A 324 12.48 6.07 3.03
CA TYR A 324 13.25 7.12 3.67
C TYR A 324 13.28 7.01 5.20
N GLY A 325 12.29 6.35 5.80
CA GLY A 325 12.17 6.25 7.24
C GLY A 325 11.53 7.49 7.89
N ILE A 326 11.23 7.37 9.18
CA ILE A 326 10.54 8.39 9.98
C ILE A 326 11.34 9.69 10.11
N GLU A 327 12.66 9.65 9.98
CA GLU A 327 13.54 10.81 10.06
C GLU A 327 13.38 11.76 8.87
N ALA A 328 12.82 11.28 7.75
CA ALA A 328 12.53 12.10 6.59
C ALA A 328 11.16 12.79 6.66
N ILE A 329 10.39 12.57 7.72
CA ILE A 329 9.06 13.17 7.89
C ILE A 329 9.19 14.45 8.73
N PRO A 330 8.76 15.61 8.22
CA PRO A 330 8.71 16.85 9.00
C PRO A 330 7.87 16.69 10.28
N GLN A 331 8.43 17.12 11.42
CA GLN A 331 7.74 17.03 12.71
C GLN A 331 6.50 17.93 12.75
N SER A 332 6.51 19.04 12.03
CA SER A 332 5.36 19.91 11.80
C SER A 332 4.17 19.13 11.23
N TRP A 333 4.40 18.35 10.17
CA TRP A 333 3.32 17.61 9.53
C TRP A 333 2.74 16.52 10.44
N ILE A 334 3.59 15.84 11.22
CA ILE A 334 3.13 14.85 12.23
C ILE A 334 2.19 15.50 13.24
N ARG A 335 2.52 16.71 13.72
CA ARG A 335 1.67 17.44 14.70
C ARG A 335 0.34 17.89 14.10
N CYS A 336 0.30 18.15 12.81
CA CYS A 336 -0.90 18.63 12.12
C CYS A 336 -1.86 17.51 11.69
N CYS A 337 -1.49 16.24 11.76
CA CYS A 337 -2.32 15.15 11.23
C CYS A 337 -2.91 14.26 12.34
N GLU A 338 -4.24 14.10 12.33
CA GLU A 338 -4.93 13.18 13.22
C GLU A 338 -4.39 11.75 13.06
N GLY A 339 -4.13 11.07 14.17
CA GLY A 339 -3.73 9.66 14.16
C GLY A 339 -2.27 9.39 13.76
N ALA A 340 -1.45 10.41 13.48
CA ALA A 340 -0.04 10.23 13.18
C ALA A 340 0.75 9.61 14.35
N ASP A 341 0.48 10.04 15.60
CA ASP A 341 1.09 9.45 16.80
C ASP A 341 0.66 8.00 17.02
N ASP A 342 -0.62 7.69 16.78
CA ASP A 342 -1.15 6.32 16.84
C ASP A 342 -0.46 5.43 15.80
N ALA A 343 -0.25 5.93 14.58
CA ALA A 343 0.49 5.24 13.53
C ALA A 343 1.94 4.98 13.95
N ASP A 344 2.60 5.96 14.58
CA ASP A 344 3.97 5.80 15.08
C ASP A 344 4.09 4.68 16.13
N VAL A 345 3.15 4.65 17.09
CA VAL A 345 3.11 3.60 18.12
C VAL A 345 2.81 2.25 17.51
N ASN A 346 1.81 2.17 16.63
CA ASN A 346 1.41 0.93 15.97
C ASN A 346 2.51 0.35 15.09
N ALA A 347 3.27 1.19 14.39
CA ALA A 347 4.42 0.77 13.59
C ALA A 347 5.50 0.07 14.42
N LYS A 348 5.76 0.55 15.66
CA LYS A 348 6.69 -0.10 16.60
C LYS A 348 6.23 -1.51 16.96
N TRP A 349 4.92 -1.71 17.16
CA TRP A 349 4.36 -3.02 17.45
C TRP A 349 4.35 -3.95 16.25
N LEU A 350 4.08 -3.43 15.04
CA LEU A 350 4.20 -4.20 13.80
C LEU A 350 5.64 -4.66 13.56
N HIS A 351 6.63 -3.82 13.85
CA HIS A 351 8.04 -4.20 13.78
C HIS A 351 8.37 -5.37 14.72
N VAL A 352 7.81 -5.37 15.94
CA VAL A 352 7.96 -6.50 16.87
C VAL A 352 7.27 -7.76 16.33
N LEU A 353 6.06 -7.63 15.75
CA LEU A 353 5.34 -8.76 15.14
C LEU A 353 6.13 -9.36 13.97
N TYR A 354 6.63 -8.52 13.07
CA TYR A 354 7.39 -8.92 11.88
C TYR A 354 8.59 -9.80 12.22
N HIS A 355 9.33 -9.45 13.27
CA HIS A 355 10.52 -10.19 13.71
C HIS A 355 10.22 -11.40 14.60
N LYS A 356 8.97 -11.56 15.06
CA LYS A 356 8.53 -12.74 15.82
C LYS A 356 7.96 -13.84 14.94
N SER A 357 7.48 -13.51 13.73
CA SER A 357 6.99 -14.49 12.77
C SER A 357 8.11 -15.49 12.43
N PRO A 358 7.93 -16.80 12.62
CA PRO A 358 8.96 -17.78 12.30
C PRO A 358 9.31 -17.66 10.82
N GLN A 359 10.57 -17.32 10.52
CA GLN A 359 11.12 -17.48 9.18
C GLN A 359 10.88 -18.94 8.79
N GLY A 360 10.16 -19.17 7.69
CA GLY A 360 9.68 -20.49 7.27
C GLY A 360 10.72 -21.57 7.49
N GLY A 361 10.36 -22.59 8.28
CA GLY A 361 11.25 -23.69 8.61
C GLY A 361 11.78 -24.36 7.35
N ARG A 362 13.10 -24.52 7.27
CA ARG A 362 13.71 -25.59 6.48
C ARG A 362 13.08 -26.90 6.96
N SER A 363 12.47 -27.64 6.05
CA SER A 363 11.99 -29.00 6.31
C SER A 363 13.20 -29.90 6.58
N GLU A 364 13.53 -30.14 7.85
CA GLU A 364 14.32 -31.30 8.24
C GLU A 364 13.39 -32.52 8.30
N THR A 365 13.08 -33.09 7.14
CA THR A 365 12.56 -34.46 7.04
C THR A 365 13.07 -35.15 5.79
N GLU A 366 14.39 -35.33 5.71
CA GLU A 366 15.02 -36.39 4.91
C GLU A 366 16.28 -36.82 5.68
N ASP A 367 16.15 -37.82 6.56
CA ASP A 367 17.02 -38.99 6.52
C ASP A 367 16.57 -40.01 7.58
N LYS A 368 16.04 -41.16 7.12
CA LYS A 368 16.08 -42.49 7.76
C LYS A 368 15.17 -43.44 6.99
N SER A 369 15.63 -43.81 5.80
CA SER A 369 15.29 -45.10 5.20
C SER A 369 16.58 -45.78 4.83
N GLU A 370 17.03 -46.71 5.66
CA GLU A 370 17.69 -47.96 5.26
C GLU A 370 18.16 -48.70 6.52
N ASN A 371 17.42 -49.74 6.90
CA ASN A 371 18.06 -50.88 7.52
C ASN A 371 17.34 -52.15 7.09
N GLY A 372 18.11 -53.01 6.44
CA GLY A 372 17.66 -54.15 5.67
C GLY A 372 16.99 -55.23 6.52
N THR A 373 15.93 -55.81 5.97
CA THR A 373 15.38 -57.08 6.43
C THR A 373 16.07 -58.20 5.66
N GLU A 374 17.16 -58.72 6.21
CA GLU A 374 17.73 -59.99 5.77
C GLU A 374 16.86 -61.17 6.25
N LYS A 375 16.50 -62.01 5.29
CA LYS A 375 15.99 -63.37 5.49
C LYS A 375 16.90 -64.18 6.41
N LYS A 376 16.32 -64.86 7.42
CA LYS A 376 16.83 -66.15 7.88
C LYS A 376 15.70 -67.15 8.12
N THR A 377 15.72 -68.18 7.28
CA THR A 377 15.14 -69.51 7.39
C THR A 377 15.77 -70.30 8.55
N ARG A 378 14.93 -71.02 9.33
CA ARG A 378 15.10 -72.44 9.81
C ARG A 378 14.13 -72.70 10.98
N SER A 379 13.12 -73.54 10.77
CA SER A 379 13.06 -74.99 11.11
C SER A 379 12.86 -75.25 12.60
N GLU A 380 11.63 -75.60 12.99
CA GLU A 380 11.19 -76.96 13.38
C GLU A 380 9.65 -77.02 13.42
#